data_AF-A0A7Y5HIK7-F1
#
_entry.id   AF-A0A7Y5HIK7-F1
#
_cell.length_a   1.000
_cell.length_b   1.000
_cell.length_c   1.000
_cell.angle_alpha   90.00
_cell.angle_beta   90.00
_cell.angle_gamma   90.00
#
_symmetry.space_group_name_H-M   'P 1'
#
loop_
_entity.id
_entity.type
_entity.pdbx_description
1 polymer ?
#
loop_
_entity_poly.entity_id
_entity_poly.type
_entity_poly.pdbx_seq_one_letter_code
_entity_poly.pdbx_strand_id
1 'polypeptide(L)'
;MRIATGGFTGRVLGLGVVAAALLAPPAAVRADDKSPSAKFHEDKLVGFRFRPLSDWAAVPPGTDPNDPKIGGYYSDAAKYDRTIKPELEIYAFKVQREEVATEGGGGEEGGKEKRPQDLTPQDARDMFREQFGAKSTRDRVRAMMDEKYQIAEQLYASWPEKLQKKNKSLLARKDPVEKELKAGDGVLTLLDADCVVAITNGEIWEFKIVAGFIQNDEYEVGVIYQIPGDQWKRYSQGVVASLRSMEFMDGAEVADARKDLADALSGAKTDDERWLEAIKRKVGPGWAHLQTKNYLLVYDKAVKPDRVKLIAKQIEAIRLDVYEQMFPADRPVTAISVVRVCKDRDQYGQYGGPGGSAGYWNSAEQELVFFEDTSAKKDALRVLNHEAFHQYIFYSVGSISPHDWFNEGHGDYFSGHDFGGTGKFVAKPFSWRQGIIKGAMGSKSYIPLKTFVTYSHQQYYGPQIGQNYAQGWSLIWFLRRTKNPAWQGILEKYFNTLKSEVTKWVDEQIAEQKKSGEYKEGWKPAFTPDDVEENARKKALDAAFGSFDDKTWQRFEKEWLDFKY
;
A
#
# COMPACT_ATOMS: atom_id res chain seq x y z
N MET A 1 31.77 -3.83 50.67
CA MET A 1 32.93 -4.72 50.93
C MET A 1 33.78 -4.77 49.65
N ARG A 2 35.11 -4.99 49.76
CA ARG A 2 36.03 -5.15 48.60
C ARG A 2 36.11 -6.64 48.16
N ILE A 3 36.62 -7.02 46.98
CA ILE A 3 37.23 -6.20 45.89
C ILE A 3 36.25 -6.09 44.70
N ALA A 4 36.47 -6.29 43.39
CA ALA A 4 37.62 -6.68 42.54
C ALA A 4 37.48 -6.06 41.11
N THR A 5 38.47 -6.25 40.23
CA THR A 5 38.44 -5.86 38.81
C THR A 5 39.04 -6.94 37.92
N GLY A 6 38.62 -7.01 36.65
CA GLY A 6 39.24 -7.85 35.62
C GLY A 6 39.07 -7.19 34.26
N GLY A 7 40.18 -6.81 33.62
CA GLY A 7 40.17 -6.13 32.32
C GLY A 7 40.51 -7.09 31.17
N PHE A 8 40.10 -6.73 29.95
CA PHE A 8 40.54 -7.40 28.73
C PHE A 8 40.91 -6.37 27.66
N THR A 9 42.14 -6.46 27.15
CA THR A 9 42.64 -5.66 26.03
C THR A 9 42.55 -6.49 24.74
N GLY A 10 42.07 -5.90 23.65
CA GLY A 10 41.83 -6.69 22.42
C GLY A 10 41.51 -5.87 21.18
N ARG A 11 42.55 -5.63 20.37
CA ARG A 11 42.52 -5.37 18.91
C ARG A 11 41.57 -4.30 18.37
N VAL A 12 42.17 -3.16 18.01
CA VAL A 12 41.74 -2.42 16.80
C VAL A 12 41.94 -3.35 15.58
N LEU A 13 40.96 -3.36 14.67
CA LEU A 13 41.05 -4.00 13.36
C LEU A 13 40.81 -2.90 12.31
N GLY A 14 41.79 -2.66 11.44
CA GLY A 14 41.72 -1.56 10.46
C GLY A 14 40.83 -1.91 9.27
N LEU A 15 40.09 -0.92 8.76
CA LEU A 15 39.46 -1.03 7.44
C LEU A 15 40.55 -0.97 6.36
N GLY A 16 40.88 -2.14 5.81
CA GLY A 16 41.66 -2.25 4.58
C GLY A 16 40.75 -2.11 3.35
N VAL A 17 41.21 -1.35 2.35
CA VAL A 17 40.51 -1.15 1.07
C VAL A 17 40.25 -2.49 0.39
N VAL A 18 39.01 -2.71 -0.07
CA VAL A 18 38.66 -3.79 -1.00
C VAL A 18 38.28 -3.17 -2.34
N ALA A 19 39.27 -3.10 -3.23
CA ALA A 19 39.09 -2.77 -4.65
C ALA A 19 39.68 -3.90 -5.50
N ALA A 20 39.04 -4.19 -6.63
CA ALA A 20 39.46 -5.16 -7.65
C ALA A 20 39.74 -6.61 -7.18
N ALA A 21 38.71 -7.47 -7.24
CA ALA A 21 38.86 -8.93 -7.19
C ALA A 21 37.78 -9.65 -8.04
N LEU A 22 37.78 -9.41 -9.36
CA LEU A 22 37.00 -10.18 -10.33
C LEU A 22 37.95 -10.77 -11.38
N LEU A 23 38.45 -11.99 -11.15
CA LEU A 23 38.95 -12.95 -12.14
C LEU A 23 39.37 -14.26 -11.43
N ALA A 24 39.16 -15.41 -12.09
CA ALA A 24 39.43 -16.79 -11.66
C ALA A 24 38.64 -17.34 -10.42
N PRO A 25 38.15 -18.60 -10.45
CA PRO A 25 37.37 -19.20 -9.36
C PRO A 25 38.21 -20.06 -8.38
N PRO A 26 38.01 -19.95 -7.05
CA PRO A 26 38.46 -20.94 -6.08
C PRO A 26 37.47 -22.10 -5.95
N ALA A 27 37.96 -23.30 -5.64
CA ALA A 27 37.15 -24.52 -5.56
C ALA A 27 36.37 -24.68 -4.24
N ALA A 28 35.24 -25.40 -4.32
CA ALA A 28 34.55 -26.08 -3.21
C ALA A 28 34.21 -25.23 -1.96
N VAL A 29 33.43 -24.17 -2.14
CA VAL A 29 32.60 -23.62 -1.05
C VAL A 29 31.38 -24.54 -0.82
N ARG A 30 30.90 -24.65 0.42
CA ARG A 30 29.65 -25.38 0.74
C ARG A 30 28.46 -24.75 0.02
N ALA A 31 27.46 -25.56 -0.32
CA ALA A 31 26.22 -25.06 -0.92
C ALA A 31 25.43 -24.20 0.09
N ASP A 32 25.39 -22.90 -0.17
CA ASP A 32 24.33 -21.99 0.29
C ASP A 32 23.37 -21.80 -0.90
N ASP A 33 22.11 -22.26 -0.78
CA ASP A 33 21.17 -22.49 -1.91
C ASP A 33 20.63 -21.24 -2.65
N LYS A 34 21.37 -20.12 -2.65
CA LYS A 34 20.95 -18.81 -3.20
C LYS A 34 21.35 -18.58 -4.66
N SER A 35 21.36 -19.62 -5.49
CA SER A 35 21.51 -19.49 -6.94
C SER A 35 20.33 -18.77 -7.60
N PRO A 36 20.42 -18.33 -8.87
CA PRO A 36 19.24 -18.00 -9.65
C PRO A 36 18.35 -19.23 -9.86
N SER A 37 17.04 -19.01 -9.87
CA SER A 37 16.00 -19.99 -10.18
C SER A 37 16.21 -20.63 -11.56
N ALA A 38 15.92 -21.92 -11.68
CA ALA A 38 15.85 -22.59 -12.99
C ALA A 38 14.65 -22.14 -13.84
N LYS A 39 13.66 -21.46 -13.23
CA LYS A 39 12.51 -20.84 -13.89
C LYS A 39 12.69 -19.32 -13.96
N PHE A 40 12.33 -18.74 -15.10
CA PHE A 40 12.22 -17.29 -15.25
C PHE A 40 10.98 -16.73 -14.52
N HIS A 41 11.09 -15.48 -14.11
CA HIS A 41 9.98 -14.54 -14.05
C HIS A 41 9.81 -13.95 -15.45
N GLU A 42 8.57 -13.81 -15.93
CA GLU A 42 8.24 -13.28 -17.27
C GLU A 42 7.13 -12.24 -17.14
N ASP A 43 7.35 -11.03 -17.67
CA ASP A 43 6.28 -10.09 -18.03
C ASP A 43 6.16 -10.08 -19.56
N LYS A 44 5.06 -10.64 -20.07
CA LYS A 44 4.85 -10.78 -21.52
C LYS A 44 4.30 -9.52 -22.20
N LEU A 45 3.86 -8.51 -21.45
CA LEU A 45 3.38 -7.24 -22.00
C LEU A 45 4.53 -6.29 -22.27
N VAL A 46 5.42 -6.14 -21.27
CA VAL A 46 6.72 -5.46 -21.42
C VAL A 46 7.63 -6.28 -22.34
N GLY A 47 7.54 -7.61 -22.27
CA GLY A 47 8.35 -8.54 -23.05
C GLY A 47 9.71 -8.79 -22.41
N PHE A 48 9.75 -8.97 -21.09
CA PHE A 48 10.95 -9.08 -20.29
C PHE A 48 10.97 -10.37 -19.46
N ARG A 49 12.16 -10.96 -19.29
CA ARG A 49 12.36 -12.05 -18.33
C ARG A 49 13.71 -12.01 -17.61
N PHE A 50 13.74 -12.56 -16.40
CA PHE A 50 14.97 -12.80 -15.62
C PHE A 50 14.78 -13.98 -14.64
N ARG A 51 15.85 -14.47 -14.01
CA ARG A 51 15.81 -15.57 -13.04
C ARG A 51 15.95 -15.05 -11.60
N PRO A 52 14.85 -14.86 -10.83
CA PRO A 52 14.92 -14.48 -9.42
C PRO A 52 15.65 -15.56 -8.60
N LEU A 53 16.07 -15.25 -7.36
CA LEU A 53 16.84 -16.21 -6.56
C LEU A 53 15.99 -17.42 -6.15
N SER A 54 16.57 -18.62 -6.20
CA SER A 54 15.92 -19.84 -5.75
C SER A 54 15.65 -19.77 -4.24
N ASP A 55 14.37 -19.93 -3.88
CA ASP A 55 13.76 -19.71 -2.54
C ASP A 55 13.22 -18.30 -2.23
N TRP A 56 13.27 -17.35 -3.18
CA TRP A 56 12.58 -16.06 -3.00
C TRP A 56 11.11 -16.17 -3.43
N ALA A 57 10.22 -15.65 -2.59
CA ALA A 57 8.78 -15.60 -2.83
C ALA A 57 8.41 -14.33 -3.63
N ALA A 58 7.45 -14.45 -4.55
CA ALA A 58 7.06 -13.35 -5.42
C ALA A 58 6.11 -12.36 -4.73
N VAL A 59 6.28 -11.09 -5.06
CA VAL A 59 5.43 -9.96 -4.71
C VAL A 59 4.87 -9.38 -6.01
N PRO A 60 3.55 -9.41 -6.24
CA PRO A 60 2.93 -8.70 -7.37
C PRO A 60 3.03 -7.18 -7.16
N PRO A 61 2.85 -6.38 -8.21
CA PRO A 61 2.82 -4.92 -8.09
C PRO A 61 1.52 -4.39 -7.46
N GLY A 62 1.49 -3.08 -7.26
CA GLY A 62 0.28 -2.30 -6.97
C GLY A 62 -0.82 -2.49 -8.01
N THR A 63 -2.04 -2.12 -7.62
CA THR A 63 -3.22 -2.11 -8.50
C THR A 63 -3.33 -0.82 -9.30
N ASP A 64 -2.60 0.23 -8.95
CA ASP A 64 -2.43 1.38 -9.82
C ASP A 64 -1.90 0.93 -11.20
N PRO A 65 -2.61 1.21 -12.30
CA PRO A 65 -2.11 0.94 -13.65
C PRO A 65 -0.91 1.84 -14.03
N ASN A 66 -0.62 2.90 -13.27
CA ASN A 66 0.47 3.84 -13.55
C ASN A 66 1.78 3.52 -12.81
N ASP A 67 1.75 2.74 -11.72
CA ASP A 67 2.94 2.29 -11.01
C ASP A 67 3.89 1.57 -12.00
N PRO A 68 5.11 2.11 -12.23
CA PRO A 68 6.09 1.47 -13.10
C PRO A 68 6.63 0.17 -12.50
N LYS A 69 6.37 -0.11 -11.21
CA LYS A 69 6.66 -1.42 -10.61
C LYS A 69 5.76 -2.47 -11.26
N ILE A 70 6.38 -3.47 -11.87
CA ILE A 70 5.71 -4.64 -12.46
C ILE A 70 5.82 -5.88 -11.55
N GLY A 71 6.57 -5.80 -10.44
CA GLY A 71 6.57 -6.80 -9.39
C GLY A 71 7.74 -6.66 -8.42
N GLY A 72 8.02 -7.75 -7.70
CA GLY A 72 9.11 -7.86 -6.74
C GLY A 72 9.27 -9.29 -6.22
N TYR A 73 10.28 -9.50 -5.39
CA TYR A 73 10.57 -10.78 -4.72
C TYR A 73 11.21 -10.53 -3.34
N TYR A 74 11.05 -11.46 -2.40
CA TYR A 74 11.74 -11.40 -1.10
C TYR A 74 12.24 -12.76 -0.60
N SER A 75 13.24 -12.75 0.28
CA SER A 75 13.84 -13.98 0.84
C SER A 75 12.94 -14.64 1.89
N ASP A 76 12.26 -15.72 1.52
CA ASP A 76 11.36 -16.49 2.39
C ASP A 76 12.11 -17.27 3.49
N ALA A 77 13.44 -17.42 3.33
CA ALA A 77 14.31 -18.15 4.26
C ALA A 77 14.65 -17.40 5.56
N ALA A 78 14.27 -16.13 5.70
CA ALA A 78 14.48 -15.34 6.91
C ALA A 78 13.50 -15.72 8.03
N LYS A 79 13.68 -16.91 8.63
CA LYS A 79 12.81 -17.48 9.68
C LYS A 79 13.03 -16.93 11.10
N TYR A 80 13.69 -15.78 11.25
CA TYR A 80 14.09 -15.26 12.56
C TYR A 80 13.70 -13.79 12.77
N ASP A 81 13.13 -13.57 13.97
CA ASP A 81 12.62 -12.31 14.52
C ASP A 81 13.55 -11.10 14.23
N ARG A 82 12.94 -9.94 13.94
CA ARG A 82 13.54 -8.58 13.82
C ARG A 82 14.54 -8.29 12.71
N THR A 83 15.06 -9.29 11.99
CA THR A 83 15.94 -9.01 10.84
C THR A 83 15.15 -8.40 9.68
N ILE A 84 15.64 -7.28 9.12
CA ILE A 84 15.06 -6.73 7.88
C ILE A 84 15.38 -7.71 6.75
N LYS A 85 14.39 -7.98 5.89
CA LYS A 85 14.51 -9.02 4.87
C LYS A 85 15.22 -8.47 3.61
N PRO A 86 16.06 -9.29 2.95
CA PRO A 86 16.49 -9.04 1.59
C PRO A 86 15.30 -9.08 0.62
N GLU A 87 15.16 -8.02 -0.18
CA GLU A 87 14.05 -7.81 -1.11
C GLU A 87 14.53 -7.33 -2.49
N LEU A 88 13.64 -7.37 -3.46
CA LEU A 88 13.85 -7.00 -4.85
C LEU A 88 12.57 -6.35 -5.39
N GLU A 89 12.74 -5.30 -6.18
CA GLU A 89 11.68 -4.64 -6.95
C GLU A 89 11.98 -4.75 -8.46
N ILE A 90 10.94 -4.82 -9.28
CA ILE A 90 11.03 -4.89 -10.75
C ILE A 90 10.25 -3.70 -11.31
N TYR A 91 10.89 -2.91 -12.16
CA TYR A 91 10.33 -1.71 -12.77
C TYR A 91 10.42 -1.75 -14.29
N ALA A 92 9.41 -1.23 -14.99
CA ALA A 92 9.41 -1.01 -16.43
C ALA A 92 8.99 0.43 -16.75
N PHE A 93 9.96 1.25 -17.15
CA PHE A 93 9.77 2.64 -17.54
C PHE A 93 9.63 2.72 -19.07
N LYS A 94 8.65 3.48 -19.58
CA LYS A 94 8.59 3.74 -21.03
C LYS A 94 9.69 4.70 -21.44
N VAL A 95 10.44 4.34 -22.47
CA VAL A 95 11.44 5.23 -23.09
C VAL A 95 10.69 6.36 -23.77
N GLN A 96 10.80 7.57 -23.21
CA GLN A 96 10.37 8.77 -23.92
C GLN A 96 11.30 8.97 -25.11
N ARG A 97 10.77 8.76 -26.32
CA ARG A 97 11.42 9.28 -27.53
C ARG A 97 11.23 10.79 -27.48
N GLU A 98 12.33 11.53 -27.44
CA GLU A 98 12.31 12.91 -27.92
C GLU A 98 11.87 12.85 -29.39
N GLU A 99 10.64 13.28 -29.68
CA GLU A 99 10.25 13.52 -31.07
C GLU A 99 11.13 14.65 -31.57
N VAL A 100 12.12 14.29 -32.39
CA VAL A 100 13.03 15.24 -33.04
C VAL A 100 12.17 16.17 -33.86
N ALA A 101 11.89 17.35 -33.31
CA ALA A 101 11.02 18.33 -33.90
C ALA A 101 11.61 18.75 -35.25
N THR A 102 11.06 18.19 -36.33
CA THR A 102 11.47 18.54 -37.69
C THR A 102 11.20 20.03 -37.87
N GLU A 103 12.22 20.80 -38.25
CA GLU A 103 12.18 22.27 -38.36
C GLU A 103 11.31 22.77 -39.54
N GLY A 104 10.04 22.40 -39.55
CA GLY A 104 9.00 23.00 -40.38
C GLY A 104 8.61 24.35 -39.80
N GLY A 105 9.38 25.39 -40.13
CA GLY A 105 9.18 26.75 -39.61
C GLY A 105 7.75 27.26 -39.80
N GLY A 106 7.06 27.53 -38.69
CA GLY A 106 5.60 27.68 -38.70
C GLY A 106 4.96 28.39 -37.50
N GLY A 107 5.63 29.42 -36.94
CA GLY A 107 5.01 30.38 -36.02
C GLY A 107 5.18 30.09 -34.52
N GLU A 108 5.58 31.13 -33.77
CA GLU A 108 5.55 31.14 -32.30
C GLU A 108 4.12 31.41 -31.80
N GLU A 109 3.26 30.38 -31.73
CA GLU A 109 2.14 30.44 -30.79
C GLU A 109 2.65 30.02 -29.40
N GLY A 110 2.85 31.01 -28.53
CA GLY A 110 3.30 30.79 -27.16
C GLY A 110 2.33 29.88 -26.40
N GLY A 111 2.75 28.64 -26.14
CA GLY A 111 1.96 27.61 -25.48
C GLY A 111 1.48 28.09 -24.11
N LYS A 112 0.18 28.40 -24.01
CA LYS A 112 -0.45 28.72 -22.73
C LYS A 112 -0.47 27.46 -21.88
N GLU A 113 0.23 27.52 -20.76
CA GLU A 113 0.08 26.58 -19.65
C GLU A 113 -1.41 26.34 -19.38
N LYS A 114 -1.87 25.08 -19.51
CA LYS A 114 -3.27 24.72 -19.24
C LYS A 114 -3.57 25.12 -17.80
N ARG A 115 -4.64 25.91 -17.58
CA ARG A 115 -5.06 26.20 -16.20
C ARG A 115 -5.50 24.87 -15.56
N PRO A 116 -5.43 24.69 -14.23
CA PRO A 116 -5.77 23.41 -13.59
C PRO A 116 -7.16 22.87 -13.93
N GLN A 117 -8.11 23.75 -14.21
CA GLN A 117 -9.48 23.47 -14.67
C GLN A 117 -9.60 22.99 -16.14
N ASP A 118 -8.56 23.19 -16.96
CA ASP A 118 -8.49 22.81 -18.37
C ASP A 118 -7.70 21.48 -18.56
N LEU A 119 -7.35 20.79 -17.47
CA LEU A 119 -6.61 19.52 -17.48
C LEU A 119 -7.56 18.33 -17.64
N THR A 120 -7.27 17.44 -18.59
CA THR A 120 -7.95 16.13 -18.65
C THR A 120 -7.48 15.22 -17.51
N PRO A 121 -8.22 14.15 -17.18
CA PRO A 121 -7.76 13.11 -16.25
C PRO A 121 -6.46 12.42 -16.67
N GLN A 122 -6.02 12.57 -17.93
CA GLN A 122 -4.69 12.12 -18.37
C GLN A 122 -3.63 13.18 -18.14
N ASP A 123 -3.88 14.46 -18.48
CA ASP A 123 -2.95 15.56 -18.18
C ASP A 123 -2.64 15.64 -16.67
N ALA A 124 -3.65 15.51 -15.80
CA ALA A 124 -3.46 15.53 -14.36
C ALA A 124 -2.63 14.33 -13.85
N ARG A 125 -2.75 13.16 -14.48
CA ARG A 125 -1.89 11.99 -14.18
C ARG A 125 -0.47 12.21 -14.68
N ASP A 126 -0.30 12.81 -15.84
CA ASP A 126 1.03 13.08 -16.40
C ASP A 126 1.77 14.18 -15.63
N MET A 127 1.07 15.21 -15.15
CA MET A 127 1.65 16.18 -14.20
C MET A 127 2.04 15.51 -12.87
N PHE A 128 1.23 14.60 -12.32
CA PHE A 128 1.57 13.86 -11.11
C PHE A 128 2.77 12.92 -11.32
N ARG A 129 2.87 12.28 -12.51
CA ARG A 129 4.04 11.51 -12.94
C ARG A 129 5.29 12.37 -13.07
N GLU A 130 5.19 13.59 -13.61
CA GLU A 130 6.33 14.52 -13.69
C GLU A 130 6.78 15.01 -12.31
N GLN A 131 5.85 15.22 -11.38
CA GLN A 131 6.15 15.76 -10.05
C GLN A 131 6.71 14.73 -9.07
N PHE A 132 6.34 13.44 -9.20
CA PHE A 132 6.69 12.40 -8.23
C PHE A 132 7.16 11.06 -8.81
N GLY A 133 7.06 10.85 -10.13
CA GLY A 133 7.42 9.59 -10.78
C GLY A 133 8.92 9.50 -11.12
N ALA A 134 9.56 8.41 -10.71
CA ALA A 134 10.87 8.05 -11.25
C ALA A 134 10.74 7.75 -12.75
N LYS A 135 11.53 8.43 -13.59
CA LYS A 135 11.51 8.26 -15.06
C LYS A 135 12.44 7.14 -15.56
N SER A 136 13.36 6.66 -14.70
CA SER A 136 14.29 5.56 -14.98
C SER A 136 14.66 4.77 -13.72
N THR A 137 15.32 3.64 -13.91
CA THR A 137 15.92 2.82 -12.84
C THR A 137 16.97 3.60 -12.06
N ARG A 138 17.74 4.48 -12.74
CA ARG A 138 18.71 5.38 -12.08
C ARG A 138 18.00 6.33 -11.12
N ASP A 139 16.88 6.91 -11.53
CA ASP A 139 16.13 7.86 -10.71
C ASP A 139 15.41 7.16 -9.56
N ARG A 140 14.89 5.94 -9.76
CA ARG A 140 14.33 5.13 -8.66
C ARG A 140 15.40 4.76 -7.63
N VAL A 141 16.59 4.32 -8.06
CA VAL A 141 17.71 4.03 -7.13
C VAL A 141 18.13 5.27 -6.35
N ARG A 142 18.25 6.44 -7.01
CA ARG A 142 18.53 7.72 -6.32
C ARG A 142 17.45 8.06 -5.30
N ALA A 143 16.17 8.02 -5.70
CA ALA A 143 15.04 8.31 -4.81
C ALA A 143 14.99 7.38 -3.59
N MET A 144 15.27 6.08 -3.77
CA MET A 144 15.39 5.12 -2.65
C MET A 144 16.54 5.48 -1.70
N MET A 145 17.69 5.89 -2.24
CA MET A 145 18.83 6.32 -1.44
C MET A 145 18.55 7.64 -0.69
N ASP A 146 17.90 8.62 -1.33
CA ASP A 146 17.53 9.88 -0.68
C ASP A 146 16.44 9.71 0.38
N GLU A 147 15.43 8.87 0.14
CA GLU A 147 14.44 8.44 1.14
C GLU A 147 15.14 7.87 2.39
N LYS A 148 16.08 6.93 2.17
CA LYS A 148 16.91 6.38 3.24
C LYS A 148 17.71 7.51 3.93
N TYR A 149 18.51 8.29 3.21
CA TYR A 149 19.34 9.34 3.82
C TYR A 149 18.54 10.35 4.65
N GLN A 150 17.35 10.78 4.19
CA GLN A 150 16.47 11.65 4.97
C GLN A 150 16.06 11.01 6.31
N ILE A 151 15.72 9.72 6.32
CA ILE A 151 15.37 8.98 7.53
C ILE A 151 16.57 8.92 8.50
N ALA A 152 17.82 8.76 8.03
CA ALA A 152 18.99 8.87 8.91
C ALA A 152 19.24 10.30 9.39
N GLU A 153 19.09 11.31 8.55
CA GLU A 153 19.29 12.71 8.93
C GLU A 153 18.32 13.09 10.08
N GLN A 154 17.05 12.68 9.99
CA GLN A 154 16.05 12.84 11.05
C GLN A 154 16.40 12.06 12.33
N LEU A 155 16.75 10.76 12.21
CA LEU A 155 17.04 9.91 13.36
C LEU A 155 18.34 10.32 14.06
N TYR A 156 19.38 10.67 13.30
CA TYR A 156 20.65 11.21 13.80
C TYR A 156 20.44 12.56 14.50
N ALA A 157 19.56 13.43 14.00
CA ALA A 157 19.23 14.70 14.65
C ALA A 157 18.63 14.50 16.06
N SER A 158 17.90 13.39 16.29
CA SER A 158 17.38 13.02 17.61
C SER A 158 18.40 12.40 18.57
N TRP A 159 19.61 12.06 18.10
CA TRP A 159 20.61 11.39 18.93
C TRP A 159 21.35 12.34 19.90
N PRO A 160 21.78 11.85 21.08
CA PRO A 160 22.73 12.55 21.91
C PRO A 160 24.01 12.92 21.15
N GLU A 161 24.53 14.13 21.38
CA GLU A 161 25.68 14.72 20.67
C GLU A 161 26.93 13.80 20.64
N LYS A 162 27.13 12.99 21.67
CA LYS A 162 28.22 11.98 21.74
C LYS A 162 28.08 10.87 20.70
N LEU A 163 26.86 10.42 20.40
CA LEU A 163 26.60 9.44 19.34
C LEU A 163 26.68 10.08 17.96
N GLN A 164 26.16 11.30 17.79
CA GLN A 164 26.34 12.08 16.57
C GLN A 164 27.82 12.22 16.21
N LYS A 165 28.65 12.73 17.14
CA LYS A 165 30.10 12.89 16.94
C LYS A 165 30.83 11.57 16.62
N LYS A 166 30.40 10.45 17.19
CA LYS A 166 30.97 9.12 16.88
C LYS A 166 30.63 8.64 15.47
N ASN A 167 29.41 8.95 15.00
CA ASN A 167 28.78 8.30 13.86
C ASN A 167 28.60 9.23 12.64
N LYS A 168 29.17 10.45 12.64
CA LYS A 168 28.98 11.47 11.58
C LYS A 168 29.26 10.96 10.15
N SER A 169 30.17 9.99 9.99
CA SER A 169 30.50 9.39 8.68
C SER A 169 29.36 8.59 8.05
N LEU A 170 28.32 8.20 8.81
CA LEU A 170 27.16 7.47 8.27
C LEU A 170 26.24 8.36 7.44
N LEU A 171 26.28 9.69 7.63
CA LEU A 171 25.56 10.67 6.81
C LEU A 171 26.33 11.07 5.54
N ALA A 172 27.43 10.39 5.21
CA ALA A 172 28.14 10.61 3.96
C ALA A 172 27.32 10.03 2.80
N ARG A 173 26.65 10.92 2.05
CA ARG A 173 26.02 10.53 0.78
C ARG A 173 27.09 10.04 -0.20
N LYS A 174 26.83 8.89 -0.82
CA LYS A 174 27.65 8.27 -1.88
C LYS A 174 26.78 8.18 -3.12
N ASP A 175 27.32 8.53 -4.29
CA ASP A 175 26.65 8.24 -5.55
C ASP A 175 26.73 6.73 -5.87
N PRO A 176 25.73 6.15 -6.57
CA PRO A 176 25.83 4.79 -7.11
C PRO A 176 27.00 4.65 -8.07
N VAL A 177 27.77 3.56 -7.95
CA VAL A 177 28.86 3.26 -8.90
C VAL A 177 28.28 2.50 -10.08
N GLU A 178 28.19 3.18 -11.23
CA GLU A 178 27.70 2.58 -12.48
C GLU A 178 28.78 1.69 -13.14
N LYS A 179 28.38 0.50 -13.62
CA LYS A 179 29.28 -0.51 -14.22
C LYS A 179 28.57 -1.28 -15.33
N GLU A 180 29.11 -1.27 -16.54
CA GLU A 180 28.62 -2.12 -17.63
C GLU A 180 29.08 -3.58 -17.46
N LEU A 181 28.18 -4.52 -17.77
CA LEU A 181 28.47 -5.95 -17.93
C LEU A 181 27.83 -6.47 -19.21
N LYS A 182 28.41 -7.52 -19.80
CA LYS A 182 27.70 -8.31 -20.83
C LYS A 182 26.66 -9.23 -20.18
N ALA A 183 25.45 -9.26 -20.72
CA ALA A 183 24.37 -10.17 -20.35
C ALA A 183 23.66 -10.64 -21.62
N GLY A 184 23.77 -11.94 -21.94
CA GLY A 184 23.43 -12.44 -23.28
C GLY A 184 24.20 -11.69 -24.37
N ASP A 185 23.50 -11.30 -25.42
CA ASP A 185 24.02 -10.44 -26.51
C ASP A 185 23.92 -8.93 -26.19
N GLY A 186 23.36 -8.56 -25.02
CA GLY A 186 23.14 -7.19 -24.59
C GLY A 186 24.15 -6.63 -23.59
N VAL A 187 24.01 -5.33 -23.31
CA VAL A 187 24.68 -4.63 -22.20
C VAL A 187 23.70 -4.53 -21.03
N LEU A 188 24.14 -5.01 -19.87
CA LEU A 188 23.50 -4.82 -18.58
C LEU A 188 24.25 -3.74 -17.82
N THR A 189 23.59 -2.64 -17.50
CA THR A 189 24.17 -1.62 -16.64
C THR A 189 23.82 -1.92 -15.18
N LEU A 190 24.85 -2.12 -14.36
CA LEU A 190 24.72 -2.25 -12.91
C LEU A 190 24.88 -0.90 -12.21
N LEU A 191 24.06 -0.65 -11.20
CA LEU A 191 24.25 0.39 -10.20
C LEU A 191 24.59 -0.27 -8.87
N ASP A 192 25.74 0.08 -8.30
CA ASP A 192 26.29 -0.54 -7.08
C ASP A 192 26.45 0.53 -5.99
N ALA A 193 25.58 0.50 -4.97
CA ALA A 193 25.53 1.50 -3.92
C ALA A 193 25.56 0.90 -2.50
N ASP A 194 26.36 1.51 -1.61
CA ASP A 194 26.25 1.31 -0.17
C ASP A 194 25.36 2.43 0.40
N CYS A 195 24.18 2.10 0.92
CA CYS A 195 23.30 3.05 1.58
C CYS A 195 23.14 2.63 3.06
N VAL A 196 23.61 3.45 3.99
CA VAL A 196 23.27 3.26 5.40
C VAL A 196 21.89 3.87 5.61
N VAL A 197 20.89 3.08 6.06
CA VAL A 197 19.74 3.45 6.93
C VAL A 197 18.87 2.24 7.25
N ALA A 198 18.85 1.86 8.52
CA ALA A 198 17.65 1.94 9.37
C ALA A 198 18.10 2.11 10.82
N ILE A 199 17.29 2.74 11.68
CA ILE A 199 17.50 2.71 13.14
C ILE A 199 16.22 2.27 13.84
N THR A 200 16.00 0.97 13.89
CA THR A 200 15.00 0.34 14.76
C THR A 200 15.65 0.02 16.11
N ASN A 201 15.00 0.41 17.21
CA ASN A 201 15.45 0.16 18.59
C ASN A 201 16.87 0.65 18.96
N GLY A 202 17.50 1.50 18.14
CA GLY A 202 18.85 2.02 18.36
C GLY A 202 19.99 1.23 17.68
N GLU A 203 19.67 0.16 16.94
CA GLU A 203 20.63 -0.59 16.12
C GLU A 203 20.73 0.03 14.73
N ILE A 204 21.94 0.07 14.15
CA ILE A 204 22.21 0.73 12.86
C ILE A 204 22.28 -0.33 11.76
N TRP A 205 21.41 -0.22 10.76
CA TRP A 205 21.38 -1.11 9.61
C TRP A 205 22.00 -0.45 8.37
N GLU A 206 22.93 -1.18 7.75
CA GLU A 206 23.49 -0.84 6.44
C GLU A 206 22.80 -1.67 5.35
N PHE A 207 22.62 -1.10 4.17
CA PHE A 207 22.03 -1.76 3.00
C PHE A 207 22.97 -1.67 1.80
N LYS A 208 23.00 -2.77 1.06
CA LYS A 208 23.55 -2.83 -0.29
C LYS A 208 22.39 -2.73 -1.26
N ILE A 209 22.34 -1.64 -2.03
CA ILE A 209 21.41 -1.50 -3.15
C ILE A 209 22.17 -1.86 -4.41
N VAL A 210 21.68 -2.87 -5.14
CA VAL A 210 22.27 -3.30 -6.42
C VAL A 210 21.17 -3.43 -7.45
N ALA A 211 21.15 -2.49 -8.40
CA ALA A 211 20.26 -2.56 -9.54
C ALA A 211 21.00 -3.10 -10.77
N GLY A 212 20.26 -3.78 -11.64
CA GLY A 212 20.64 -4.00 -13.03
C GLY A 212 19.48 -3.58 -13.93
N PHE A 213 19.76 -2.99 -15.08
CA PHE A 213 18.73 -2.66 -16.08
C PHE A 213 19.20 -2.90 -17.51
N ILE A 214 18.22 -3.13 -18.37
CA ILE A 214 18.36 -3.29 -19.83
C ILE A 214 17.33 -2.38 -20.51
N GLN A 215 17.60 -1.96 -21.74
CA GLN A 215 16.73 -1.04 -22.49
C GLN A 215 16.52 -1.50 -23.93
N ASN A 216 15.34 -1.24 -24.48
CA ASN A 216 15.04 -1.35 -25.91
C ASN A 216 14.36 -0.06 -26.43
N ASP A 217 13.84 -0.12 -27.65
CA ASP A 217 13.16 0.96 -28.38
C ASP A 217 11.89 1.53 -27.71
N GLU A 218 11.39 0.90 -26.64
CA GLU A 218 10.10 1.21 -25.99
C GLU A 218 10.18 1.23 -24.45
N TYR A 219 11.03 0.39 -23.84
CA TYR A 219 11.12 0.20 -22.38
C TYR A 219 12.57 0.16 -21.86
N GLU A 220 12.81 0.83 -20.73
CA GLU A 220 13.91 0.50 -19.80
C GLU A 220 13.33 -0.38 -18.69
N VAL A 221 13.94 -1.55 -18.46
CA VAL A 221 13.48 -2.52 -17.44
C VAL A 221 14.57 -2.74 -16.41
N GLY A 222 14.25 -2.39 -15.16
CA GLY A 222 15.17 -2.44 -14.03
C GLY A 222 14.76 -3.47 -12.98
N VAL A 223 15.75 -4.19 -12.45
CA VAL A 223 15.62 -5.08 -11.30
C VAL A 223 16.51 -4.55 -10.19
N ILE A 224 15.92 -4.10 -9.08
CA ILE A 224 16.60 -3.44 -7.97
C ILE A 224 16.59 -4.35 -6.75
N TYR A 225 17.75 -4.87 -6.33
CA TYR A 225 17.91 -5.59 -5.07
C TYR A 225 18.22 -4.62 -3.92
N GLN A 226 17.59 -4.85 -2.77
CA GLN A 226 17.95 -4.26 -1.47
C GLN A 226 18.35 -5.40 -0.52
N ILE A 227 19.62 -5.48 -0.15
CA ILE A 227 20.17 -6.53 0.72
C ILE A 227 20.79 -5.89 1.97
N PRO A 228 20.42 -6.28 3.19
CA PRO A 228 21.15 -5.89 4.40
C PRO A 228 22.66 -6.20 4.29
N GLY A 229 23.52 -5.28 4.74
CA GLY A 229 24.97 -5.32 4.49
C GLY A 229 25.67 -6.54 5.11
N ASP A 230 25.20 -7.00 6.27
CA ASP A 230 25.62 -8.24 6.93
C ASP A 230 25.30 -9.48 6.08
N GLN A 231 24.18 -9.44 5.36
CA GLN A 231 23.70 -10.49 4.46
C GLN A 231 24.29 -10.38 3.04
N TRP A 232 24.87 -9.24 2.62
CA TRP A 232 25.36 -9.04 1.25
C TRP A 232 26.29 -10.16 0.78
N LYS A 233 27.24 -10.60 1.63
CA LYS A 233 28.17 -11.69 1.31
C LYS A 233 27.45 -12.97 0.88
N ARG A 234 26.28 -13.28 1.48
CA ARG A 234 25.47 -14.49 1.20
C ARG A 234 24.73 -14.41 -0.15
N TYR A 235 24.25 -13.23 -0.53
CA TYR A 235 23.42 -13.07 -1.74
C TYR A 235 24.20 -12.57 -2.97
N SER A 236 25.36 -11.92 -2.78
CA SER A 236 26.12 -11.24 -3.83
C SER A 236 26.30 -12.02 -5.15
N GLN A 237 26.70 -13.29 -5.08
CA GLN A 237 26.90 -14.14 -6.27
C GLN A 237 25.56 -14.46 -6.97
N GLY A 238 24.52 -14.76 -6.20
CA GLY A 238 23.18 -15.00 -6.72
C GLY A 238 22.58 -13.76 -7.38
N VAL A 239 22.71 -12.59 -6.73
CA VAL A 239 22.26 -11.29 -7.24
C VAL A 239 22.90 -10.99 -8.60
N VAL A 240 24.23 -11.07 -8.70
CA VAL A 240 24.93 -10.81 -9.98
C VAL A 240 24.56 -11.83 -11.05
N ALA A 241 24.34 -13.10 -10.70
CA ALA A 241 23.92 -14.13 -11.65
C ALA A 241 22.45 -13.99 -12.10
N SER A 242 21.58 -13.46 -11.23
CA SER A 242 20.19 -13.10 -11.54
C SER A 242 20.12 -11.92 -12.50
N LEU A 243 20.80 -10.81 -12.20
CA LEU A 243 20.82 -9.62 -13.07
C LEU A 243 21.43 -9.94 -14.45
N ARG A 244 22.44 -10.82 -14.52
CA ARG A 244 23.00 -11.34 -15.80
C ARG A 244 22.05 -12.24 -16.61
N SER A 245 20.88 -12.60 -16.07
CA SER A 245 19.85 -13.36 -16.78
C SER A 245 18.68 -12.49 -17.25
N MET A 246 18.77 -11.17 -17.09
CA MET A 246 17.83 -10.20 -17.66
C MET A 246 17.96 -10.17 -19.18
N GLU A 247 16.85 -10.45 -19.87
CA GLU A 247 16.75 -10.39 -21.33
C GLU A 247 15.34 -9.98 -21.76
N PHE A 248 15.21 -9.40 -22.96
CA PHE A 248 13.92 -9.24 -23.61
C PHE A 248 13.51 -10.57 -24.27
N MET A 249 12.20 -10.81 -24.35
CA MET A 249 11.58 -12.00 -24.92
C MET A 249 11.48 -11.90 -26.45
N ASP A 250 11.12 -13.01 -27.10
CA ASP A 250 10.93 -13.02 -28.55
C ASP A 250 9.75 -12.14 -28.98
N GLY A 251 9.91 -11.41 -30.09
CA GLY A 251 8.92 -10.46 -30.57
C GLY A 251 7.55 -11.08 -30.88
N ALA A 252 7.48 -12.37 -31.23
CA ALA A 252 6.21 -13.06 -31.44
C ALA A 252 5.47 -13.34 -30.12
N GLU A 253 6.16 -13.80 -29.06
CA GLU A 253 5.54 -14.00 -27.74
C GLU A 253 4.96 -12.69 -27.18
N VAL A 254 5.66 -11.58 -27.42
CA VAL A 254 5.25 -10.24 -26.98
C VAL A 254 4.11 -9.69 -27.84
N ALA A 255 4.17 -9.88 -29.16
CA ALA A 255 3.10 -9.49 -30.07
C ALA A 255 1.79 -10.25 -29.77
N ASP A 256 1.86 -11.56 -29.56
CA ASP A 256 0.72 -12.37 -29.15
C ASP A 256 0.16 -11.91 -27.81
N ALA A 257 0.99 -11.74 -26.77
CA ALA A 257 0.53 -11.28 -25.45
C ALA A 257 -0.10 -9.87 -25.46
N ARG A 258 0.43 -8.95 -26.27
CA ARG A 258 -0.14 -7.60 -26.47
C ARG A 258 -1.42 -7.64 -27.29
N LYS A 259 -1.52 -8.52 -28.30
CA LYS A 259 -2.76 -8.76 -29.04
C LYS A 259 -3.83 -9.36 -28.12
N ASP A 260 -3.46 -10.34 -27.28
CA ASP A 260 -4.31 -10.96 -26.26
C ASP A 260 -4.92 -9.93 -25.29
N LEU A 261 -4.14 -8.89 -24.96
CA LEU A 261 -4.60 -7.75 -24.18
C LEU A 261 -5.49 -6.80 -25.00
N ALA A 262 -5.12 -6.46 -26.24
CA ALA A 262 -5.90 -5.59 -27.11
C ALA A 262 -7.27 -6.19 -27.45
N ASP A 263 -7.32 -7.48 -27.79
CA ASP A 263 -8.54 -8.24 -28.05
C ASP A 263 -9.45 -8.22 -26.79
N ALA A 264 -8.89 -8.49 -25.60
CA ALA A 264 -9.63 -8.42 -24.33
C ALA A 264 -10.15 -7.01 -24.00
N LEU A 265 -9.33 -5.97 -24.16
CA LEU A 265 -9.72 -4.57 -23.94
C LEU A 265 -10.75 -4.07 -24.96
N SER A 266 -10.77 -4.63 -26.17
CA SER A 266 -11.79 -4.34 -27.19
C SER A 266 -13.13 -5.03 -26.90
N GLY A 267 -13.11 -6.18 -26.23
CA GLY A 267 -14.30 -6.88 -25.74
C GLY A 267 -14.91 -6.25 -24.47
N ALA A 268 -14.11 -5.49 -23.71
CA ALA A 268 -14.53 -4.77 -22.52
C ALA A 268 -15.39 -3.54 -22.87
N LYS A 269 -16.59 -3.48 -22.30
CA LYS A 269 -17.64 -2.48 -22.57
C LYS A 269 -17.50 -1.25 -21.69
N THR A 270 -16.93 -1.39 -20.50
CA THR A 270 -16.74 -0.30 -19.53
C THR A 270 -15.26 -0.10 -19.18
N ASP A 271 -14.92 1.06 -18.62
CA ASP A 271 -13.58 1.31 -18.09
C ASP A 271 -13.28 0.47 -16.85
N ASP A 272 -14.30 0.20 -16.02
CA ASP A 272 -14.19 -0.71 -14.87
C ASP A 272 -13.83 -2.14 -15.35
N GLU A 273 -14.37 -2.64 -16.48
CA GLU A 273 -13.99 -3.92 -17.10
C GLU A 273 -12.55 -3.90 -17.68
N ARG A 274 -12.16 -2.82 -18.38
CA ARG A 274 -10.79 -2.66 -18.91
C ARG A 274 -9.73 -2.66 -17.81
N TRP A 275 -10.01 -1.97 -16.71
CA TRP A 275 -9.13 -1.89 -15.53
C TRP A 275 -8.99 -3.26 -14.84
N LEU A 276 -10.07 -4.04 -14.72
CA LEU A 276 -9.99 -5.40 -14.18
C LEU A 276 -9.11 -6.33 -15.02
N GLU A 277 -9.22 -6.31 -16.36
CA GLU A 277 -8.37 -7.13 -17.21
C GLU A 277 -6.89 -6.74 -17.12
N ALA A 278 -6.59 -5.44 -16.98
CA ALA A 278 -5.23 -4.98 -16.71
C ALA A 278 -4.68 -5.54 -15.37
N ILE A 279 -5.47 -5.49 -14.29
CA ILE A 279 -5.07 -6.06 -12.99
C ILE A 279 -4.92 -7.58 -13.06
N LYS A 280 -5.81 -8.30 -13.75
CA LYS A 280 -5.68 -9.76 -13.95
C LYS A 280 -4.39 -10.13 -14.67
N ARG A 281 -3.96 -9.34 -15.67
CA ARG A 281 -2.69 -9.55 -16.38
C ARG A 281 -1.47 -9.17 -15.52
N LYS A 282 -1.58 -8.23 -14.56
CA LYS A 282 -0.58 -7.95 -13.51
C LYS A 282 -0.43 -9.07 -12.44
N VAL A 283 -1.24 -10.14 -12.45
CA VAL A 283 -1.13 -11.26 -11.48
C VAL A 283 0.05 -12.17 -11.80
N GLY A 284 1.22 -11.81 -11.26
CA GLY A 284 2.50 -12.47 -11.54
C GLY A 284 2.66 -13.91 -11.01
N PRO A 285 3.84 -14.52 -11.28
CA PRO A 285 4.16 -15.89 -10.85
C PRO A 285 3.96 -16.11 -9.34
N GLY A 286 3.48 -17.31 -8.97
CA GLY A 286 3.13 -17.63 -7.57
C GLY A 286 1.74 -17.18 -7.13
N TRP A 287 1.13 -16.21 -7.81
CA TRP A 287 -0.19 -15.66 -7.44
C TRP A 287 -1.31 -16.15 -8.37
N ALA A 288 -2.56 -15.96 -7.95
CA ALA A 288 -3.79 -16.32 -8.64
C ALA A 288 -4.89 -15.29 -8.36
N HIS A 289 -6.02 -15.39 -9.07
CA HIS A 289 -7.18 -14.53 -8.86
C HIS A 289 -8.51 -15.29 -8.80
N LEU A 290 -9.51 -14.71 -8.15
CA LEU A 290 -10.89 -15.16 -8.14
C LEU A 290 -11.83 -13.95 -8.20
N GLN A 291 -12.53 -13.78 -9.32
CA GLN A 291 -13.57 -12.75 -9.47
C GLN A 291 -14.91 -13.26 -8.93
N THR A 292 -15.66 -12.38 -8.27
CA THR A 292 -17.05 -12.57 -7.84
C THR A 292 -17.96 -11.53 -8.51
N LYS A 293 -19.15 -11.23 -7.96
CA LYS A 293 -20.02 -10.17 -8.50
C LYS A 293 -19.41 -8.78 -8.26
N ASN A 294 -18.96 -8.55 -7.03
CA ASN A 294 -18.56 -7.23 -6.53
C ASN A 294 -17.05 -7.12 -6.26
N TYR A 295 -16.27 -8.20 -6.38
CA TYR A 295 -14.86 -8.23 -5.98
C TYR A 295 -13.95 -8.97 -6.98
N LEU A 296 -12.67 -8.59 -7.00
CA LEU A 296 -11.57 -9.36 -7.58
C LEU A 296 -10.58 -9.70 -6.46
N LEU A 297 -10.58 -10.96 -6.01
CA LEU A 297 -9.57 -11.44 -5.07
C LEU A 297 -8.28 -11.74 -5.83
N VAL A 298 -7.14 -11.25 -5.35
CA VAL A 298 -5.79 -11.58 -5.84
C VAL A 298 -5.02 -12.21 -4.69
N TYR A 299 -4.55 -13.45 -4.83
CA TYR A 299 -4.05 -14.24 -3.70
C TYR A 299 -2.83 -15.09 -4.05
N ASP A 300 -1.94 -15.28 -3.08
CA ASP A 300 -0.80 -16.20 -3.21
C ASP A 300 -1.31 -17.65 -3.27
N LYS A 301 -0.77 -18.48 -4.18
CA LYS A 301 -1.22 -19.86 -4.41
C LYS A 301 -0.99 -20.80 -3.21
N ALA A 302 -0.25 -20.41 -2.17
CA ALA A 302 -0.16 -21.10 -0.89
C ALA A 302 -1.42 -20.93 -0.02
N VAL A 303 -2.23 -19.87 -0.24
CA VAL A 303 -3.52 -19.70 0.41
C VAL A 303 -4.46 -20.81 -0.06
N LYS A 304 -4.95 -21.62 0.88
CA LYS A 304 -5.73 -22.83 0.56
C LYS A 304 -7.01 -22.48 -0.22
N PRO A 305 -7.34 -23.16 -1.33
CA PRO A 305 -8.49 -22.78 -2.18
C PRO A 305 -9.82 -22.61 -1.44
N ASP A 306 -10.10 -23.42 -0.42
CA ASP A 306 -11.34 -23.30 0.36
C ASP A 306 -11.36 -22.13 1.34
N ARG A 307 -10.19 -21.58 1.71
CA ARG A 307 -10.08 -20.30 2.42
C ARG A 307 -10.36 -19.13 1.47
N VAL A 308 -9.83 -19.17 0.23
CA VAL A 308 -10.14 -18.17 -0.81
C VAL A 308 -11.65 -18.15 -1.11
N LYS A 309 -12.28 -19.32 -1.30
CA LYS A 309 -13.74 -19.45 -1.46
C LYS A 309 -14.52 -18.91 -0.25
N LEU A 310 -14.02 -19.12 0.97
CA LEU A 310 -14.65 -18.62 2.19
C LEU A 310 -14.55 -17.09 2.30
N ILE A 311 -13.38 -16.50 2.00
CA ILE A 311 -13.16 -15.05 1.93
C ILE A 311 -14.11 -14.44 0.90
N ALA A 312 -14.12 -14.98 -0.33
CA ALA A 312 -15.01 -14.56 -1.41
C ALA A 312 -16.51 -14.64 -1.03
N LYS A 313 -16.93 -15.73 -0.37
CA LYS A 313 -18.31 -15.87 0.13
C LYS A 313 -18.62 -14.86 1.24
N GLN A 314 -17.69 -14.66 2.19
CA GLN A 314 -17.92 -13.83 3.36
C GLN A 314 -17.97 -12.34 3.00
N ILE A 315 -17.10 -11.87 2.10
CA ILE A 315 -17.06 -10.45 1.71
C ILE A 315 -18.29 -10.05 0.87
N GLU A 316 -18.74 -10.91 -0.05
CA GLU A 316 -20.01 -10.73 -0.77
C GLU A 316 -21.21 -10.71 0.20
N ALA A 317 -21.22 -11.63 1.17
CA ALA A 317 -22.29 -11.72 2.15
C ALA A 317 -22.33 -10.50 3.09
N ILE A 318 -21.20 -9.98 3.58
CA ILE A 318 -21.22 -8.83 4.50
C ILE A 318 -21.62 -7.54 3.77
N ARG A 319 -21.20 -7.38 2.52
CA ARG A 319 -21.66 -6.29 1.66
C ARG A 319 -23.18 -6.28 1.52
N LEU A 320 -23.77 -7.43 1.16
CA LEU A 320 -25.22 -7.55 0.92
C LEU A 320 -26.07 -7.55 2.19
N ASP A 321 -25.72 -8.37 3.19
CA ASP A 321 -26.50 -8.55 4.43
C ASP A 321 -26.37 -7.36 5.40
N VAL A 322 -25.26 -6.59 5.33
CA VAL A 322 -24.88 -5.62 6.36
C VAL A 322 -24.56 -4.24 5.78
N TYR A 323 -23.54 -4.10 4.92
CA TYR A 323 -23.06 -2.78 4.50
C TYR A 323 -24.10 -2.02 3.66
N GLU A 324 -24.66 -2.65 2.61
CA GLU A 324 -25.67 -2.05 1.73
C GLU A 324 -26.99 -1.75 2.48
N GLN A 325 -27.25 -2.44 3.59
CA GLN A 325 -28.41 -2.19 4.47
C GLN A 325 -28.18 -1.01 5.44
N MET A 326 -26.95 -0.85 5.94
CA MET A 326 -26.60 0.14 6.96
C MET A 326 -26.08 1.47 6.40
N PHE A 327 -25.60 1.48 5.15
CA PHE A 327 -24.97 2.62 4.48
C PHE A 327 -25.41 2.69 2.99
N PRO A 328 -26.72 2.76 2.69
CA PRO A 328 -27.19 2.79 1.31
C PRO A 328 -26.62 4.01 0.57
N ALA A 329 -25.93 3.76 -0.54
CA ALA A 329 -25.39 4.78 -1.43
C ALA A 329 -26.50 5.51 -2.19
N ASP A 330 -26.28 6.80 -2.52
CA ASP A 330 -27.25 7.60 -3.30
C ASP A 330 -27.16 7.31 -4.81
N ARG A 331 -26.11 6.60 -5.24
CA ARG A 331 -25.94 6.03 -6.59
C ARG A 331 -25.42 4.58 -6.49
N PRO A 332 -25.67 3.69 -7.47
CA PRO A 332 -25.20 2.31 -7.42
C PRO A 332 -23.66 2.21 -7.33
N VAL A 333 -23.15 1.42 -6.38
CA VAL A 333 -21.72 1.11 -6.26
C VAL A 333 -21.35 0.06 -7.32
N THR A 334 -20.97 0.53 -8.51
CA THR A 334 -20.55 -0.32 -9.65
C THR A 334 -19.13 -0.87 -9.53
N ALA A 335 -18.29 -0.23 -8.72
CA ALA A 335 -16.87 -0.58 -8.58
C ALA A 335 -16.70 -2.03 -8.11
N ILE A 336 -15.98 -2.82 -8.91
CA ILE A 336 -15.54 -4.18 -8.55
C ILE A 336 -14.25 -4.05 -7.75
N SER A 337 -14.36 -4.34 -6.46
CA SER A 337 -13.37 -4.02 -5.44
C SER A 337 -12.23 -5.04 -5.39
N VAL A 338 -10.96 -4.60 -5.39
CA VAL A 338 -9.81 -5.52 -5.37
C VAL A 338 -9.42 -5.88 -3.93
N VAL A 339 -9.14 -7.16 -3.70
CA VAL A 339 -8.87 -7.74 -2.38
C VAL A 339 -7.64 -8.64 -2.45
N ARG A 340 -6.51 -8.18 -1.93
CA ARG A 340 -5.26 -8.92 -1.91
C ARG A 340 -5.13 -9.76 -0.65
N VAL A 341 -4.84 -11.05 -0.83
CA VAL A 341 -4.68 -12.04 0.24
C VAL A 341 -3.26 -12.60 0.22
N CYS A 342 -2.39 -12.05 1.07
CA CYS A 342 -1.06 -12.58 1.31
C CYS A 342 -1.13 -13.90 2.09
N LYS A 343 -0.16 -14.80 1.87
CA LYS A 343 -0.08 -16.12 2.50
C LYS A 343 0.18 -16.06 4.02
N ASP A 344 0.85 -15.01 4.47
CA ASP A 344 1.27 -14.76 5.84
C ASP A 344 1.62 -13.27 6.08
N ARG A 345 1.98 -12.94 7.33
CA ARG A 345 2.34 -11.58 7.75
C ARG A 345 3.61 -11.04 7.10
N ASP A 346 4.54 -11.91 6.71
CA ASP A 346 5.81 -11.51 6.14
C ASP A 346 5.63 -11.05 4.70
N GLN A 347 4.87 -11.80 3.90
CA GLN A 347 4.47 -11.38 2.55
C GLN A 347 3.62 -10.10 2.57
N TYR A 348 2.77 -9.93 3.59
CA TYR A 348 2.02 -8.69 3.82
C TYR A 348 2.93 -7.48 4.08
N GLY A 349 3.89 -7.60 5.01
CA GLY A 349 4.87 -6.53 5.25
C GLY A 349 5.72 -6.20 4.02
N GLN A 350 6.10 -7.22 3.24
CA GLN A 350 6.88 -7.07 2.00
C GLN A 350 6.07 -6.57 0.80
N TYR A 351 4.74 -6.57 0.87
CA TYR A 351 3.88 -5.86 -0.08
C TYR A 351 3.76 -4.35 0.24
N GLY A 352 4.10 -3.94 1.47
CA GLY A 352 3.90 -2.57 1.97
C GLY A 352 2.98 -2.47 3.19
N GLY A 353 2.51 -3.61 3.74
CA GLY A 353 1.62 -3.67 4.89
C GLY A 353 2.15 -2.94 6.13
N PRO A 354 1.45 -1.89 6.64
CA PRO A 354 1.96 -1.04 7.72
C PRO A 354 2.36 -1.79 8.99
N GLY A 355 3.51 -1.44 9.57
CA GLY A 355 4.05 -2.09 10.76
C GLY A 355 3.06 -2.09 11.93
N GLY A 356 2.73 -3.28 12.46
CA GLY A 356 1.79 -3.46 13.57
C GLY A 356 0.34 -3.75 13.15
N SER A 357 -0.06 -3.43 11.91
CA SER A 357 -1.38 -3.74 11.36
C SER A 357 -1.56 -5.24 11.02
N ALA A 358 -2.76 -5.60 10.57
CA ALA A 358 -3.08 -6.94 10.03
C ALA A 358 -3.75 -6.91 8.64
N GLY A 359 -4.25 -5.74 8.24
CA GLY A 359 -4.69 -5.39 6.90
C GLY A 359 -4.66 -3.86 6.73
N TYR A 360 -4.92 -3.39 5.52
CA TYR A 360 -5.21 -1.99 5.20
C TYR A 360 -6.12 -1.86 3.97
N TRP A 361 -6.89 -0.79 3.91
CA TRP A 361 -7.51 -0.24 2.70
C TRP A 361 -6.66 0.93 2.17
N ASN A 362 -6.38 0.96 0.87
CA ASN A 362 -5.77 2.09 0.19
C ASN A 362 -6.71 2.61 -0.93
N SER A 363 -7.22 3.83 -0.74
CA SER A 363 -8.15 4.49 -1.65
C SER A 363 -7.53 4.98 -2.96
N ALA A 364 -6.21 5.23 -3.00
CA ALA A 364 -5.51 5.64 -4.21
C ALA A 364 -5.26 4.43 -5.13
N GLU A 365 -4.76 3.34 -4.56
CA GLU A 365 -4.59 2.03 -5.24
C GLU A 365 -5.93 1.35 -5.56
N GLN A 366 -6.99 1.74 -4.84
CA GLN A 366 -8.32 1.10 -4.85
C GLN A 366 -8.30 -0.39 -4.42
N GLU A 367 -7.37 -0.74 -3.55
CA GLU A 367 -7.13 -2.11 -3.07
C GLU A 367 -7.18 -2.25 -1.54
N LEU A 368 -7.79 -3.36 -1.11
CA LEU A 368 -7.77 -3.89 0.25
C LEU A 368 -6.67 -4.96 0.33
N VAL A 369 -5.74 -4.88 1.28
CA VAL A 369 -4.67 -5.88 1.48
C VAL A 369 -4.74 -6.47 2.89
N PHE A 370 -4.66 -7.79 3.03
CA PHE A 370 -4.47 -8.46 4.33
C PHE A 370 -3.77 -9.82 4.16
N PHE A 371 -3.55 -10.57 5.25
CA PHE A 371 -3.01 -11.93 5.19
C PHE A 371 -3.89 -13.00 5.83
N GLU A 372 -3.80 -14.22 5.30
CA GLU A 372 -4.34 -15.43 5.92
C GLU A 372 -3.48 -15.84 7.12
N ASP A 373 -3.80 -15.37 8.32
CA ASP A 373 -3.18 -15.89 9.54
C ASP A 373 -3.61 -17.36 9.75
N THR A 374 -2.73 -18.28 9.38
CA THR A 374 -3.00 -19.73 9.49
C THR A 374 -3.08 -20.22 10.95
N SER A 375 -2.55 -19.46 11.91
CA SER A 375 -2.63 -19.71 13.35
C SER A 375 -3.91 -19.13 13.97
N ALA A 376 -4.33 -17.94 13.52
CA ALA A 376 -5.46 -17.16 14.02
C ALA A 376 -6.52 -16.92 12.93
N LYS A 377 -6.93 -17.97 12.20
CA LYS A 377 -7.83 -17.90 11.01
C LYS A 377 -9.17 -17.16 11.15
N LYS A 378 -9.63 -16.91 12.38
CA LYS A 378 -10.82 -16.07 12.63
C LYS A 378 -10.48 -14.58 12.55
N ASP A 379 -9.26 -14.20 12.88
CA ASP A 379 -8.82 -12.81 12.96
C ASP A 379 -8.54 -12.24 11.57
N ALA A 380 -7.97 -13.03 10.65
CA ALA A 380 -7.93 -12.69 9.22
C ALA A 380 -9.34 -12.40 8.64
N LEU A 381 -10.37 -13.13 9.08
CA LEU A 381 -11.77 -12.89 8.68
C LEU A 381 -12.46 -11.76 9.44
N ARG A 382 -11.86 -11.23 10.52
CA ARG A 382 -12.30 -10.02 11.23
C ARG A 382 -11.71 -8.78 10.57
N VAL A 383 -10.41 -8.82 10.29
CA VAL A 383 -9.69 -7.84 9.47
C VAL A 383 -10.36 -7.68 8.10
N LEU A 384 -10.74 -8.78 7.44
CA LEU A 384 -11.55 -8.73 6.21
C LEU A 384 -12.81 -7.87 6.38
N ASN A 385 -13.54 -8.02 7.50
CA ASN A 385 -14.75 -7.22 7.77
C ASN A 385 -14.45 -5.76 8.19
N HIS A 386 -13.22 -5.47 8.64
CA HIS A 386 -12.74 -4.12 8.94
C HIS A 386 -12.43 -3.37 7.64
N GLU A 387 -11.48 -3.89 6.87
CA GLU A 387 -10.96 -3.23 5.68
C GLU A 387 -12.00 -3.21 4.53
N ALA A 388 -12.84 -4.25 4.40
CA ALA A 388 -13.90 -4.27 3.40
C ALA A 388 -15.03 -3.27 3.71
N PHE A 389 -15.17 -2.83 4.96
CA PHE A 389 -16.07 -1.73 5.29
C PHE A 389 -15.49 -0.40 4.79
N HIS A 390 -14.20 -0.13 4.99
CA HIS A 390 -13.54 1.08 4.46
C HIS A 390 -13.63 1.16 2.94
N GLN A 391 -13.33 0.03 2.27
CA GLN A 391 -13.47 -0.12 0.83
C GLN A 391 -14.91 0.12 0.36
N TYR A 392 -15.91 -0.45 1.04
CA TYR A 392 -17.31 -0.24 0.67
C TYR A 392 -17.76 1.21 0.90
N ILE A 393 -17.49 1.79 2.08
CA ILE A 393 -18.02 3.11 2.43
C ILE A 393 -17.39 4.20 1.59
N PHE A 394 -16.10 4.08 1.23
CA PHE A 394 -15.44 4.98 0.29
C PHE A 394 -16.25 5.14 -1.00
N TYR A 395 -16.65 4.04 -1.64
CA TYR A 395 -17.50 4.10 -2.84
C TYR A 395 -18.94 4.54 -2.52
N SER A 396 -19.51 4.19 -1.36
CA SER A 396 -20.91 4.51 -1.03
C SER A 396 -21.16 6.00 -0.72
N VAL A 397 -20.12 6.76 -0.35
CA VAL A 397 -20.17 8.22 -0.13
C VAL A 397 -19.63 9.06 -1.28
N GLY A 398 -19.14 8.47 -2.36
CA GLY A 398 -18.60 9.20 -3.52
C GLY A 398 -17.09 9.45 -3.47
N SER A 399 -16.31 8.40 -3.17
CA SER A 399 -14.85 8.38 -3.19
C SER A 399 -14.19 9.34 -2.18
N ILE A 400 -14.72 9.40 -0.96
CA ILE A 400 -14.09 10.07 0.20
C ILE A 400 -14.15 9.17 1.45
N SER A 401 -13.36 9.48 2.47
CA SER A 401 -13.44 8.78 3.76
C SER A 401 -14.29 9.56 4.79
N PRO A 402 -15.10 8.90 5.63
CA PRO A 402 -15.66 9.51 6.85
C PRO A 402 -14.57 9.97 7.82
N HIS A 403 -14.92 10.71 8.88
CA HIS A 403 -14.00 10.94 10.00
C HIS A 403 -13.63 9.61 10.68
N ASP A 404 -12.40 9.49 11.20
CA ASP A 404 -11.84 8.25 11.73
C ASP A 404 -12.66 7.63 12.87
N TRP A 405 -13.29 8.44 13.74
CA TRP A 405 -14.18 7.94 14.80
C TRP A 405 -15.37 7.14 14.26
N PHE A 406 -15.87 7.51 13.08
CA PHE A 406 -16.97 6.85 12.38
C PHE A 406 -16.44 5.73 11.50
N ASN A 407 -15.30 5.94 10.83
CA ASN A 407 -14.68 4.98 9.91
C ASN A 407 -14.12 3.77 10.67
N GLU A 408 -13.10 3.97 11.50
CA GLU A 408 -12.44 2.91 12.28
C GLU A 408 -13.37 2.31 13.32
N GLY A 409 -14.22 3.14 13.92
CA GLY A 409 -15.24 2.70 14.88
C GLY A 409 -16.27 1.73 14.26
N HIS A 410 -16.59 1.90 12.97
CA HIS A 410 -17.43 0.94 12.25
C HIS A 410 -16.61 -0.27 11.74
N GLY A 411 -15.36 -0.10 11.30
CA GLY A 411 -14.47 -1.22 10.97
C GLY A 411 -14.36 -2.21 12.13
N ASP A 412 -14.10 -1.71 13.35
CA ASP A 412 -14.07 -2.53 14.57
C ASP A 412 -15.45 -3.13 14.91
N TYR A 413 -16.54 -2.43 14.61
CA TYR A 413 -17.90 -2.93 14.80
C TYR A 413 -18.18 -4.12 13.87
N PHE A 414 -17.70 -4.08 12.62
CA PHE A 414 -17.82 -5.18 11.65
C PHE A 414 -16.79 -6.30 11.86
N SER A 415 -15.61 -6.01 12.44
CA SER A 415 -14.75 -7.02 13.08
C SER A 415 -15.46 -7.81 14.20
N GLY A 416 -16.47 -7.21 14.83
CA GLY A 416 -17.37 -7.89 15.78
C GLY A 416 -18.41 -8.81 15.13
N HIS A 417 -18.59 -8.83 13.81
CA HIS A 417 -19.64 -9.60 13.15
C HIS A 417 -19.22 -11.05 12.88
N ASP A 418 -20.05 -12.00 13.32
CA ASP A 418 -19.79 -13.44 13.17
C ASP A 418 -20.62 -14.01 12.02
N PHE A 419 -19.95 -14.58 11.01
CA PHE A 419 -20.60 -15.27 9.88
C PHE A 419 -20.89 -16.72 10.28
N GLY A 420 -22.00 -16.90 11.01
CA GLY A 420 -22.36 -18.18 11.60
C GLY A 420 -22.71 -19.26 10.58
N GLY A 421 -22.75 -20.52 11.03
CA GLY A 421 -23.14 -21.68 10.20
C GLY A 421 -24.57 -21.61 9.61
N THR A 422 -25.38 -20.63 10.03
CA THR A 422 -26.67 -20.27 9.45
C THR A 422 -26.56 -19.48 8.14
N GLY A 423 -25.36 -19.06 7.74
CA GLY A 423 -25.12 -18.32 6.49
C GLY A 423 -25.56 -16.87 6.51
N LYS A 424 -25.74 -16.27 7.71
CA LYS A 424 -26.04 -14.84 7.91
C LYS A 424 -25.16 -14.27 9.01
N PHE A 425 -24.94 -12.96 8.96
CA PHE A 425 -24.17 -12.25 9.98
C PHE A 425 -24.94 -11.97 11.28
N VAL A 426 -24.21 -11.98 12.40
CA VAL A 426 -24.71 -11.54 13.71
C VAL A 426 -23.70 -10.60 14.37
N ALA A 427 -24.15 -9.39 14.69
CA ALA A 427 -23.35 -8.35 15.34
C ALA A 427 -23.04 -8.67 16.82
N LYS A 428 -21.78 -8.99 17.14
CA LYS A 428 -21.29 -9.27 18.50
C LYS A 428 -20.27 -8.19 18.95
N PRO A 429 -20.01 -8.03 20.26
CA PRO A 429 -18.97 -7.12 20.73
C PRO A 429 -17.60 -7.55 20.20
N PHE A 430 -16.73 -6.60 19.84
CA PHE A 430 -15.38 -6.95 19.38
C PHE A 430 -14.41 -7.10 20.55
N SER A 431 -14.01 -8.35 20.81
CA SER A 431 -13.23 -8.73 21.99
C SER A 431 -11.86 -8.06 22.10
N TRP A 432 -11.27 -7.62 21.00
CA TRP A 432 -10.00 -6.87 21.00
C TRP A 432 -10.12 -5.49 21.65
N ARG A 433 -11.31 -4.85 21.60
CA ARG A 433 -11.52 -3.48 22.07
C ARG A 433 -12.15 -3.40 23.47
N GLN A 434 -12.99 -4.38 23.83
CA GLN A 434 -13.69 -4.42 25.13
C GLN A 434 -12.77 -4.22 26.35
N GLY A 435 -11.59 -4.84 26.37
CA GLY A 435 -10.64 -4.70 27.47
C GLY A 435 -10.01 -3.30 27.55
N ILE A 436 -9.59 -2.77 26.41
CA ILE A 436 -8.92 -1.47 26.28
C ILE A 436 -9.87 -0.35 26.75
N ILE A 437 -11.10 -0.30 26.24
CA ILE A 437 -12.02 0.78 26.58
C ILE A 437 -12.50 0.72 28.03
N LYS A 438 -12.73 -0.48 28.60
CA LYS A 438 -13.05 -0.63 30.02
C LYS A 438 -11.90 -0.16 30.92
N GLY A 439 -10.66 -0.37 30.50
CA GLY A 439 -9.48 0.21 31.12
C GLY A 439 -9.51 1.74 31.09
N ALA A 440 -9.66 2.33 29.89
CA ALA A 440 -9.66 3.78 29.67
C ALA A 440 -10.82 4.52 30.38
N MET A 441 -11.99 3.90 30.49
CA MET A 441 -13.12 4.40 31.26
C MET A 441 -12.84 4.35 32.78
N GLY A 442 -12.27 3.25 33.28
CA GLY A 442 -11.93 3.08 34.69
C GLY A 442 -10.79 3.98 35.17
N SER A 443 -9.78 4.22 34.33
CA SER A 443 -8.66 5.16 34.57
C SER A 443 -9.03 6.63 34.35
N LYS A 444 -10.12 6.89 33.62
CA LYS A 444 -10.45 8.20 33.02
C LYS A 444 -9.38 8.72 32.05
N SER A 445 -8.70 7.84 31.32
CA SER A 445 -7.78 8.21 30.22
C SER A 445 -8.46 8.34 28.85
N TYR A 446 -9.76 8.04 28.76
CA TYR A 446 -10.56 8.27 27.56
C TYR A 446 -10.61 9.76 27.17
N ILE A 447 -10.86 10.04 25.89
CA ILE A 447 -10.95 11.41 25.36
C ILE A 447 -12.41 11.88 25.45
N PRO A 448 -12.73 13.09 25.96
CA PRO A 448 -14.10 13.57 26.01
C PRO A 448 -14.79 13.52 24.63
N LEU A 449 -16.03 13.03 24.56
CA LEU A 449 -16.69 12.69 23.29
C LEU A 449 -16.83 13.90 22.36
N LYS A 450 -17.10 15.08 22.93
CA LYS A 450 -17.19 16.37 22.23
C LYS A 450 -15.92 16.70 21.43
N THR A 451 -14.76 16.28 21.94
CA THR A 451 -13.45 16.48 21.29
C THR A 451 -13.12 15.29 20.38
N PHE A 452 -13.46 14.06 20.80
CA PHE A 452 -13.13 12.83 20.07
C PHE A 452 -13.78 12.75 18.69
N VAL A 453 -15.04 13.20 18.55
CA VAL A 453 -15.72 13.18 17.24
C VAL A 453 -15.18 14.23 16.25
N THR A 454 -14.37 15.17 16.72
CA THR A 454 -13.72 16.22 15.90
C THR A 454 -12.21 16.00 15.77
N TYR A 455 -11.70 14.80 16.05
CA TYR A 455 -10.29 14.47 15.83
C TYR A 455 -9.96 14.48 14.34
N SER A 456 -8.82 15.10 13.99
CA SER A 456 -8.20 14.91 12.68
C SER A 456 -7.49 13.55 12.61
N HIS A 457 -7.20 13.09 11.40
CA HIS A 457 -6.49 11.83 11.17
C HIS A 457 -5.16 11.75 11.96
N GLN A 458 -4.37 12.83 11.99
CA GLN A 458 -3.13 12.91 12.77
C GLN A 458 -3.36 12.77 14.30
N GLN A 459 -4.48 13.26 14.82
CA GLN A 459 -4.84 13.12 16.23
C GLN A 459 -5.34 11.69 16.54
N TYR A 460 -6.08 11.08 15.61
CA TYR A 460 -6.60 9.73 15.74
C TYR A 460 -5.50 8.65 15.64
N TYR A 461 -4.59 8.78 14.67
CA TYR A 461 -3.44 7.89 14.48
C TYR A 461 -2.21 8.29 15.30
N GLY A 462 -2.36 9.26 16.23
CA GLY A 462 -1.32 9.65 17.18
C GLY A 462 -0.98 8.58 18.24
N PRO A 463 -0.14 8.89 19.24
CA PRO A 463 0.42 7.91 20.18
C PRO A 463 -0.59 7.07 21.00
N GLN A 464 -1.87 7.46 21.02
CA GLN A 464 -2.96 6.75 21.70
C GLN A 464 -3.84 5.91 20.74
N ILE A 465 -3.41 5.68 19.50
CA ILE A 465 -4.14 4.96 18.44
C ILE A 465 -4.93 3.73 18.93
N GLY A 466 -4.32 2.84 19.71
CA GLY A 466 -5.01 1.64 20.25
C GLY A 466 -6.19 1.93 21.18
N GLN A 467 -6.14 3.04 21.93
CA GLN A 467 -7.28 3.55 22.71
C GLN A 467 -8.31 4.24 21.82
N ASN A 468 -7.86 5.00 20.82
CA ASN A 468 -8.73 5.73 19.89
C ASN A 468 -9.64 4.76 19.10
N TYR A 469 -9.08 3.69 18.54
CA TYR A 469 -9.84 2.58 17.95
C TYR A 469 -10.87 2.01 18.94
N ALA A 470 -10.44 1.63 20.14
CA ALA A 470 -11.33 1.04 21.15
C ALA A 470 -12.46 1.99 21.61
N GLN A 471 -12.18 3.29 21.63
CA GLN A 471 -13.16 4.33 21.91
C GLN A 471 -14.15 4.52 20.75
N GLY A 472 -13.67 4.59 19.51
CA GLY A 472 -14.50 4.62 18.29
C GLY A 472 -15.45 3.43 18.22
N TRP A 473 -14.91 2.22 18.38
CA TRP A 473 -15.70 0.99 18.49
C TRP A 473 -16.81 1.10 19.53
N SER A 474 -16.48 1.58 20.74
CA SER A 474 -17.45 1.68 21.83
C SER A 474 -18.55 2.71 21.55
N LEU A 475 -18.22 3.83 20.91
CA LEU A 475 -19.16 4.89 20.54
C LEU A 475 -20.14 4.39 19.48
N ILE A 476 -19.64 3.70 18.45
CA ILE A 476 -20.48 3.05 17.44
C ILE A 476 -21.34 1.94 18.06
N TRP A 477 -20.77 1.10 18.93
CA TRP A 477 -21.52 0.05 19.63
C TRP A 477 -22.64 0.61 20.51
N PHE A 478 -22.39 1.70 21.24
CA PHE A 478 -23.39 2.43 22.01
C PHE A 478 -24.49 3.01 21.11
N LEU A 479 -24.13 3.78 20.08
CA LEU A 479 -25.09 4.42 19.18
C LEU A 479 -25.95 3.40 18.41
N ARG A 480 -25.39 2.25 17.99
CA ARG A 480 -26.12 1.15 17.35
C ARG A 480 -26.95 0.29 18.32
N ARG A 481 -26.88 0.49 19.63
CA ARG A 481 -27.59 -0.33 20.65
C ARG A 481 -28.39 0.47 21.69
N THR A 482 -28.27 1.79 21.71
CA THR A 482 -28.98 2.64 22.67
C THR A 482 -30.48 2.69 22.42
N LYS A 483 -31.25 2.75 23.52
CA LYS A 483 -32.71 2.89 23.51
C LYS A 483 -33.17 4.31 23.84
N ASN A 484 -32.25 5.25 24.07
CA ASN A 484 -32.59 6.64 24.29
C ASN A 484 -32.86 7.32 22.93
N PRO A 485 -34.09 7.79 22.65
CA PRO A 485 -34.43 8.39 21.36
C PRO A 485 -33.68 9.70 21.07
N ALA A 486 -33.07 10.34 22.09
CA ALA A 486 -32.22 11.52 21.88
C ALA A 486 -30.95 11.21 21.07
N TRP A 487 -30.45 9.96 21.14
CA TRP A 487 -29.20 9.53 20.49
C TRP A 487 -29.42 8.66 19.25
N GLN A 488 -30.66 8.21 19.02
CA GLN A 488 -31.02 7.45 17.83
C GLN A 488 -31.02 8.34 16.59
N GLY A 489 -30.60 7.80 15.45
CA GLY A 489 -30.48 8.57 14.21
C GLY A 489 -29.20 9.42 14.09
N ILE A 490 -28.29 9.44 15.09
CA ILE A 490 -27.03 10.22 15.00
C ILE A 490 -26.15 9.71 13.86
N LEU A 491 -25.97 8.40 13.75
CA LEU A 491 -25.13 7.79 12.71
C LEU A 491 -25.76 7.94 11.32
N GLU A 492 -27.08 7.84 11.26
CA GLU A 492 -27.88 7.96 10.05
C GLU A 492 -27.92 9.41 9.53
N LYS A 493 -28.02 10.41 10.42
CA LYS A 493 -27.87 11.84 10.08
C LYS A 493 -26.48 12.12 9.54
N TYR A 494 -25.44 11.73 10.29
CA TYR A 494 -24.04 11.90 9.90
C TYR A 494 -23.78 11.34 8.49
N PHE A 495 -24.09 10.06 8.28
CA PHE A 495 -23.80 9.37 7.02
C PHE A 495 -24.59 9.96 5.85
N ASN A 496 -25.90 10.18 6.01
CA ASN A 496 -26.71 10.71 4.93
C ASN A 496 -26.31 12.15 4.58
N THR A 497 -25.95 13.00 5.54
CA THR A 497 -25.44 14.34 5.23
C THR A 497 -24.09 14.28 4.51
N LEU A 498 -23.12 13.50 5.00
CA LEU A 498 -21.80 13.33 4.36
C LEU A 498 -21.95 12.95 2.87
N LYS A 499 -22.70 11.88 2.62
CA LYS A 499 -22.98 11.33 1.30
C LYS A 499 -23.77 12.28 0.39
N SER A 500 -24.78 12.97 0.93
CA SER A 500 -25.59 13.93 0.17
C SER A 500 -24.80 15.16 -0.27
N GLU A 501 -23.89 15.68 0.55
CA GLU A 501 -23.06 16.84 0.17
C GLU A 501 -22.07 16.50 -0.95
N VAL A 502 -21.43 15.33 -0.91
CA VAL A 502 -20.60 14.85 -2.04
C VAL A 502 -21.44 14.57 -3.28
N THR A 503 -22.61 13.93 -3.12
CA THR A 503 -23.50 13.59 -4.25
C THR A 503 -23.92 14.85 -5.02
N LYS A 504 -24.30 15.93 -4.31
CA LYS A 504 -24.61 17.25 -4.88
C LYS A 504 -23.45 17.81 -5.71
N TRP A 505 -22.24 17.84 -5.15
CA TRP A 505 -21.06 18.32 -5.87
C TRP A 505 -20.82 17.51 -7.15
N VAL A 506 -20.95 16.18 -7.10
CA VAL A 506 -20.82 15.36 -8.31
C VAL A 506 -21.97 15.58 -9.32
N ASP A 507 -23.19 15.86 -8.87
CA ASP A 507 -24.30 16.24 -9.78
C ASP A 507 -24.03 17.58 -10.46
N GLU A 508 -23.44 18.54 -9.74
CA GLU A 508 -22.99 19.84 -10.28
C GLU A 508 -21.89 19.64 -11.34
N GLN A 509 -20.87 18.82 -11.05
CA GLN A 509 -19.82 18.48 -12.02
C GLN A 509 -20.36 17.74 -13.26
N ILE A 510 -21.30 16.82 -13.10
CA ILE A 510 -22.00 16.15 -14.21
C ILE A 510 -22.81 17.17 -15.03
N ALA A 511 -23.44 18.15 -14.38
CA ALA A 511 -24.18 19.21 -15.07
C ALA A 511 -23.25 20.19 -15.81
N GLU A 512 -22.02 20.41 -15.35
CA GLU A 512 -21.00 21.22 -16.03
C GLU A 512 -20.44 20.51 -17.26
N GLN A 513 -20.04 19.23 -17.13
CA GLN A 513 -19.65 18.39 -18.28
C GLN A 513 -20.75 18.27 -19.36
N LYS A 514 -22.02 18.33 -18.96
CA LYS A 514 -23.17 18.36 -19.90
C LYS A 514 -23.36 19.72 -20.59
N LYS A 515 -22.89 20.82 -19.98
CA LYS A 515 -22.91 22.16 -20.58
C LYS A 515 -21.72 22.39 -21.53
N SER A 516 -20.55 21.82 -21.23
CA SER A 516 -19.37 21.87 -22.14
C SER A 516 -19.54 20.95 -23.35
N GLY A 517 -20.38 19.92 -23.25
CA GLY A 517 -20.57 18.91 -24.31
C GLY A 517 -19.58 17.74 -24.21
N GLU A 518 -18.75 17.70 -23.16
CA GLU A 518 -17.73 16.68 -22.94
C GLU A 518 -18.28 15.41 -22.24
N TYR A 519 -19.47 15.52 -21.62
CA TYR A 519 -20.09 14.44 -20.86
C TYR A 519 -20.25 13.15 -21.68
N LYS A 520 -19.70 12.06 -21.13
CA LYS A 520 -19.90 10.70 -21.61
C LYS A 520 -20.79 9.94 -20.61
N GLU A 521 -21.62 9.02 -21.11
CA GLU A 521 -22.43 8.18 -20.22
C GLU A 521 -21.53 7.39 -19.27
N GLY A 522 -21.90 7.35 -17.98
CA GLY A 522 -21.08 6.77 -16.91
C GLY A 522 -19.91 7.65 -16.40
N TRP A 523 -19.70 8.86 -16.94
CA TRP A 523 -18.67 9.77 -16.43
C TRP A 523 -18.88 10.12 -14.95
N LYS A 524 -17.79 10.09 -14.19
CA LYS A 524 -17.64 10.44 -12.78
C LYS A 524 -16.32 11.20 -12.60
N PRO A 525 -16.22 12.20 -11.70
CA PRO A 525 -14.93 12.81 -11.36
C PRO A 525 -13.99 11.74 -10.77
N ALA A 526 -12.69 11.88 -11.03
CA ALA A 526 -11.69 10.89 -10.62
C ALA A 526 -11.42 10.90 -9.11
N PHE A 527 -11.56 12.08 -8.49
CA PHE A 527 -11.33 12.35 -7.07
C PHE A 527 -12.20 13.54 -6.64
N THR A 528 -12.55 13.58 -5.35
CA THR A 528 -13.28 14.69 -4.72
C THR A 528 -12.25 15.63 -4.07
N PRO A 529 -12.28 16.95 -4.33
CA PRO A 529 -11.33 17.90 -3.74
C PRO A 529 -11.38 17.95 -2.20
N ASP A 530 -10.23 18.22 -1.58
CA ASP A 530 -10.05 18.27 -0.12
C ASP A 530 -11.02 19.25 0.58
N ASP A 531 -11.32 20.40 -0.04
CA ASP A 531 -12.24 21.38 0.52
C ASP A 531 -13.71 20.92 0.46
N VAL A 532 -14.07 20.16 -0.59
CA VAL A 532 -15.38 19.48 -0.70
C VAL A 532 -15.47 18.35 0.35
N GLU A 533 -14.39 17.58 0.53
CA GLU A 533 -14.31 16.53 1.55
C GLU A 533 -14.45 17.12 2.97
N GLU A 534 -13.69 18.17 3.31
CA GLU A 534 -13.76 18.85 4.62
C GLU A 534 -15.15 19.46 4.85
N ASN A 535 -15.72 20.14 3.85
CA ASN A 535 -17.04 20.76 3.94
C ASN A 535 -18.16 19.72 4.16
N ALA A 536 -18.13 18.61 3.43
CA ALA A 536 -19.07 17.50 3.59
C ALA A 536 -18.93 16.84 4.99
N ARG A 537 -17.68 16.59 5.42
CA ARG A 537 -17.34 16.10 6.77
C ARG A 537 -17.84 17.02 7.88
N LYS A 538 -17.64 18.33 7.75
CA LYS A 538 -18.09 19.34 8.71
C LYS A 538 -19.61 19.39 8.82
N LYS A 539 -20.31 19.49 7.69
CA LYS A 539 -21.78 19.45 7.65
C LYS A 539 -22.35 18.16 8.26
N ALA A 540 -21.67 17.02 8.08
CA ALA A 540 -22.06 15.76 8.70
C ALA A 540 -21.95 15.78 10.24
N LEU A 541 -20.91 16.42 10.80
CA LEU A 541 -20.81 16.65 12.24
C LEU A 541 -21.89 17.64 12.73
N ASP A 542 -22.12 18.74 12.02
CA ASP A 542 -23.13 19.73 12.37
C ASP A 542 -24.55 19.13 12.36
N ALA A 543 -24.86 18.27 11.38
CA ALA A 543 -26.14 17.56 11.30
C ALA A 543 -26.31 16.47 12.39
N ALA A 544 -25.21 15.88 12.87
CA ALA A 544 -25.24 14.84 13.89
C ALA A 544 -25.25 15.39 15.32
N PHE A 545 -24.49 16.46 15.58
CA PHE A 545 -24.20 16.97 16.91
C PHE A 545 -24.32 18.50 17.07
N GLY A 546 -24.53 19.28 16.00
CA GLY A 546 -24.54 20.75 16.06
C GLY A 546 -25.63 21.36 16.95
N SER A 547 -26.65 20.59 17.33
CA SER A 547 -27.68 20.99 18.32
C SER A 547 -27.32 20.65 19.78
N PHE A 548 -26.13 20.13 20.07
CA PHE A 548 -25.73 19.72 21.43
C PHE A 548 -25.11 20.90 22.19
N ASP A 549 -25.82 21.42 23.19
CA ASP A 549 -25.22 22.28 24.22
C ASP A 549 -24.32 21.46 25.17
N ASP A 550 -23.57 22.14 26.04
CA ASP A 550 -22.64 21.46 26.97
C ASP A 550 -23.35 20.50 27.94
N LYS A 551 -24.62 20.75 28.30
CA LYS A 551 -25.41 19.82 29.12
C LYS A 551 -25.78 18.57 28.35
N THR A 552 -26.13 18.70 27.07
CA THR A 552 -26.41 17.59 26.16
C THR A 552 -25.16 16.74 25.94
N TRP A 553 -23.99 17.37 25.76
CA TRP A 553 -22.69 16.67 25.71
C TRP A 553 -22.36 15.92 27.00
N GLN A 554 -22.47 16.57 28.17
CA GLN A 554 -22.23 15.93 29.47
C GLN A 554 -23.16 14.73 29.70
N ARG A 555 -24.43 14.84 29.30
CA ARG A 555 -25.41 13.76 29.37
C ARG A 555 -25.08 12.61 28.42
N PHE A 556 -24.73 12.92 27.17
CA PHE A 556 -24.37 11.95 26.14
C PHE A 556 -23.14 11.13 26.57
N GLU A 557 -22.08 11.80 27.03
CA GLU A 557 -20.88 11.15 27.55
C GLU A 557 -21.18 10.29 28.78
N LYS A 558 -21.98 10.79 29.74
CA LYS A 558 -22.38 9.98 30.91
C LYS A 558 -23.14 8.71 30.50
N GLU A 559 -24.11 8.81 29.59
CA GLU A 559 -24.88 7.64 29.15
C GLU A 559 -24.04 6.64 28.33
N TRP A 560 -22.97 7.09 27.66
CA TRP A 560 -21.97 6.24 27.01
C TRP A 560 -21.02 5.55 28.02
N LEU A 561 -20.60 6.26 29.07
CA LEU A 561 -19.78 5.69 30.17
C LEU A 561 -20.55 4.65 31.00
N ASP A 562 -21.86 4.88 31.25
CA ASP A 562 -22.74 3.95 31.96
C ASP A 562 -23.14 2.72 31.12
N PHE A 563 -22.80 2.70 29.82
CA PHE A 563 -23.23 1.64 28.91
C PHE A 563 -22.48 0.31 29.11
N LYS A 564 -23.13 -0.80 28.75
CA LYS A 564 -22.59 -2.16 29.00
C LYS A 564 -22.04 -2.78 27.71
N TYR A 565 -20.72 -2.99 27.72
CA TYR A 565 -19.89 -3.50 26.62
C TYR A 565 -19.52 -4.97 26.78
#